data_AF-A0A2G8YAT8-F1
#
_entry.id   AF-A0A2G8YAT8-F1
#
_cell.length_a   1.000
_cell.length_b   1.000
_cell.length_c   1.000
_cell.angle_alpha   90.00
_cell.angle_beta   90.00
_cell.angle_gamma   90.00
#
_symmetry.space_group_name_H-M   'P 1'
#
loop_
_entity.id
_entity.type
_entity.pdbx_description
1 polymer ?
#
loop_
_entity_poly.entity_id
_entity_poly.type
_entity_poly.pdbx_seq_one_letter_code
_entity_poly.pdbx_strand_id
1 'polypeptide(L)'
;MVKSQKSAVDTSALQHEGGAKVELRPRNPGEALKVAKTVLRRREQNLEEKAERAKKIRRLKRREDRDCHKQVIKSAQHFVKRARLRSVDNKRVVFAKKTPARKPREQARRPLILVVRNGREGGSPEVQAGLKRLGLRKPFWGTVLRNDEATSQQMRLLDPFVFYGYPTIQTLRKLFLT
;
A
#
# COMPACT_ATOMS: atom_id res chain seq x y z
N MET A 1 42.91 57.15 15.61
CA MET A 1 41.68 56.36 15.86
C MET A 1 41.56 55.31 14.78
N VAL A 2 41.52 54.04 15.17
CA VAL A 2 41.76 52.85 14.33
C VAL A 2 40.54 52.52 13.47
N LYS A 3 40.76 52.29 12.17
CA LYS A 3 39.76 51.76 11.22
C LYS A 3 39.56 50.27 11.46
N SER A 4 38.33 49.85 11.78
CA SER A 4 37.93 48.45 11.90
C SER A 4 37.54 47.90 10.52
N GLN A 5 38.36 46.99 9.99
CA GLN A 5 38.06 46.22 8.78
C GLN A 5 37.28 44.96 9.18
N LYS A 6 36.11 44.76 8.57
CA LYS A 6 35.36 43.50 8.65
C LYS A 6 36.05 42.47 7.75
N SER A 7 36.58 41.41 8.33
CA SER A 7 37.07 40.25 7.58
C SER A 7 35.90 39.39 7.12
N ALA A 8 35.86 39.12 5.81
CA ALA A 8 34.96 38.15 5.21
C ALA A 8 35.38 36.73 5.64
N VAL A 9 34.41 35.92 6.04
CA VAL A 9 34.65 34.52 6.40
C VAL A 9 34.72 33.70 5.11
N ASP A 10 35.91 33.23 4.77
CA ASP A 10 36.14 32.34 3.64
C ASP A 10 35.48 30.98 3.90
N THR A 11 34.49 30.65 3.07
CA THR A 11 33.72 29.39 3.11
C THR A 11 34.23 28.33 2.14
N SER A 12 35.38 28.60 1.50
CA SER A 12 36.03 27.71 0.51
C SER A 12 36.57 26.39 1.11
N ALA A 13 36.73 26.30 2.44
CA ALA A 13 37.24 25.09 3.09
C ALA A 13 36.17 24.00 3.34
N LEU A 14 34.89 24.25 3.03
CA LEU A 14 33.79 23.30 3.27
C LEU A 14 33.50 22.34 2.11
N GLN A 15 34.27 22.41 1.02
CA GLN A 15 34.06 21.59 -0.17
C GLN A 15 35.34 20.89 -0.61
N HIS A 16 35.80 19.90 0.15
CA HIS A 16 36.60 18.84 -0.45
C HIS A 16 35.98 17.49 -0.12
N GLU A 17 35.27 16.96 -1.11
CA GLU A 17 34.72 15.62 -1.13
C GLU A 17 35.85 14.59 -1.07
N GLY A 18 35.73 13.68 -0.11
CA GLY A 18 36.72 12.66 0.19
C GLY A 18 36.78 11.57 -0.87
N GLY A 19 37.97 11.38 -1.42
CA GLY A 19 38.37 10.24 -2.24
C GLY A 19 39.70 9.64 -1.80
N ALA A 20 40.03 9.68 -0.51
CA ALA A 20 41.24 9.07 0.03
C ALA A 20 40.87 7.85 0.89
N LYS A 21 41.39 6.66 0.53
CA LYS A 21 41.37 5.50 1.43
C LYS A 21 42.05 5.93 2.73
N VAL A 22 41.27 6.11 3.78
CA VAL A 22 41.75 6.56 5.09
C VAL A 22 42.60 5.43 5.69
N GLU A 23 43.92 5.58 5.62
CA GLU A 23 44.84 4.74 6.39
C GLU A 23 44.55 4.94 7.88
N LEU A 24 44.17 3.86 8.55
CA LEU A 24 43.85 3.81 9.98
C LEU A 24 45.14 4.05 10.80
N ARG A 25 45.35 5.29 11.26
CA ARG A 25 46.41 5.62 12.22
C ARG A 25 45.83 5.73 13.64
N PRO A 26 46.41 5.06 14.65
CA PRO A 26 46.02 5.24 16.04
C PRO A 26 46.28 6.69 16.47
N ARG A 27 45.40 7.24 17.32
CA ARG A 27 45.49 8.65 17.76
C ARG A 27 46.66 8.89 18.72
N ASN A 28 47.07 7.83 19.43
CA ASN A 28 48.22 7.81 20.33
C ASN A 28 49.21 6.72 19.88
N PRO A 29 50.54 6.97 19.89
CA PRO A 29 51.53 5.95 19.61
C PRO A 29 51.44 4.84 20.67
N GLY A 30 50.99 3.64 20.28
CA GLY A 30 50.85 2.47 21.17
C GLY A 30 49.45 1.85 21.27
N GLU A 31 48.40 2.47 20.70
CA GLU A 31 47.07 1.86 20.68
C GLU A 31 46.95 0.78 19.58
N ALA A 32 46.44 -0.40 19.94
CA ALA A 32 46.25 -1.50 19.00
C ALA A 32 45.24 -1.12 17.90
N LEU A 33 45.60 -1.33 16.62
CA LEU A 33 44.78 -1.10 15.42
C LEU A 33 43.35 -1.68 15.50
N LYS A 34 43.17 -2.76 16.28
CA LYS A 34 41.88 -3.39 16.58
C LYS A 34 40.92 -2.45 17.31
N VAL A 35 41.41 -1.61 18.22
CA VAL A 35 40.64 -0.61 18.98
C VAL A 35 40.21 0.54 18.07
N ALA A 36 41.08 1.00 17.17
CA ALA A 36 40.73 2.05 16.20
C ALA A 36 39.63 1.58 15.22
N LYS A 37 39.72 0.34 14.73
CA LYS A 37 38.72 -0.24 13.82
C LYS A 37 37.35 -0.41 14.47
N THR A 38 37.30 -0.84 15.73
CA THR A 38 36.02 -0.96 16.47
C THR A 38 35.38 0.40 16.75
N VAL A 39 36.20 1.43 17.02
CA VAL A 39 35.73 2.81 17.19
C VAL A 39 35.14 3.38 15.90
N LEU A 40 35.79 3.18 14.74
CA LEU A 40 35.24 3.62 13.45
C LEU A 40 33.93 2.90 13.11
N ARG A 41 33.87 1.58 13.26
CA ARG A 41 32.64 0.80 13.04
C ARG A 41 31.49 1.32 13.89
N ARG A 42 31.76 1.66 15.16
CA ARG A 42 30.76 2.23 16.06
C ARG A 42 30.32 3.63 15.64
N ARG A 43 31.20 4.43 15.03
CA ARG A 43 30.85 5.75 14.47
C ARG A 43 29.97 5.63 13.23
N GLU A 44 30.29 4.73 12.32
CA GLU A 44 29.47 4.44 11.12
C GLU A 44 28.07 3.96 11.53
N GLN A 45 27.99 2.98 12.44
CA GLN A 45 26.73 2.51 13.00
C GLN A 45 25.92 3.65 13.64
N ASN A 46 26.56 4.50 14.43
CA ASN A 46 25.89 5.66 15.03
C ASN A 46 25.40 6.68 13.98
N LEU A 47 26.11 6.86 12.86
CA LEU A 47 25.69 7.74 11.76
C LEU A 47 24.51 7.14 11.00
N GLU A 48 24.54 5.85 10.71
CA GLU A 48 23.44 5.11 10.09
C GLU A 48 22.19 5.18 10.96
N GLU A 49 22.29 4.88 12.25
CA GLU A 49 21.18 4.99 13.20
C GLU A 49 20.61 6.41 13.27
N LYS A 50 21.48 7.43 13.29
CA LYS A 50 21.05 8.84 13.25
C LYS A 50 20.32 9.17 11.95
N ALA A 51 20.83 8.69 10.81
CA ALA A 51 20.20 8.89 9.51
C ALA A 51 18.83 8.19 9.43
N GLU A 52 18.71 6.97 9.94
CA GLU A 52 17.45 6.24 10.02
C GLU A 52 16.42 6.93 10.92
N ARG A 53 16.85 7.38 12.11
CA ARG A 53 16.00 8.17 13.02
C ARG A 53 15.51 9.45 12.36
N ALA A 54 16.40 10.18 11.68
CA ALA A 54 16.03 11.39 10.94
C ALA A 54 15.03 11.09 9.79
N LYS A 55 15.24 10.00 9.03
CA LYS A 55 14.29 9.55 7.99
C LYS A 55 12.92 9.22 8.58
N LYS A 56 12.87 8.53 9.72
CA LYS A 56 11.63 8.17 10.42
C LYS A 56 10.88 9.41 10.90
N ILE A 57 11.57 10.35 11.54
CA ILE A 57 10.99 11.63 12.00
C ILE A 57 10.46 12.43 10.82
N ARG A 58 11.22 12.54 9.73
CA ARG A 58 10.78 13.23 8.50
C ARG A 58 9.52 12.60 7.91
N ARG A 59 9.44 11.26 7.90
CA ARG A 59 8.25 10.52 7.41
C ARG A 59 7.03 10.77 8.29
N LEU A 60 7.20 10.83 9.61
CA LEU A 60 6.13 11.12 10.56
C LEU A 60 5.61 12.56 10.41
N LYS A 61 6.50 13.56 10.40
CA LYS A 61 6.12 14.96 10.17
C LYS A 61 5.38 15.15 8.85
N ARG A 62 5.90 14.58 7.74
CA ARG A 62 5.22 14.62 6.44
C ARG A 62 3.85 13.91 6.46
N ARG A 63 3.63 12.93 7.34
CA ARG A 63 2.33 12.30 7.51
C ARG A 63 1.39 13.23 8.27
N GLU A 64 1.85 13.82 9.36
CA GLU A 64 1.10 14.78 10.18
C GLU A 64 0.70 16.02 9.37
N ASP A 65 1.62 16.61 8.60
CA ASP A 65 1.33 17.77 7.74
C ASP A 65 0.26 17.44 6.69
N ARG A 66 0.37 16.25 6.08
CA ARG A 66 -0.64 15.75 5.13
C ARG A 66 -1.97 15.52 5.82
N ASP A 67 -1.98 15.03 7.05
CA ASP A 67 -3.20 14.75 7.81
C ASP A 67 -3.86 16.07 8.28
N CYS A 68 -3.08 17.08 8.65
CA CYS A 68 -3.53 18.43 9.00
C CYS A 68 -4.14 19.17 7.80
N HIS A 69 -3.54 19.04 6.61
CA HIS A 69 -4.05 19.64 5.38
C HIS A 69 -5.19 18.85 4.73
N LYS A 70 -5.62 17.72 5.30
CA LYS A 70 -6.87 17.08 4.85
C LYS A 70 -8.04 17.97 5.23
N GLN A 71 -8.85 18.31 4.24
CA GLN A 71 -10.12 18.98 4.47
C GLN A 71 -10.99 18.13 5.39
N VAL A 72 -11.13 18.57 6.65
CA VAL A 72 -11.96 17.91 7.66
C VAL A 72 -13.43 17.91 7.22
N ILE A 73 -13.86 19.01 6.61
CA ILE A 73 -15.21 19.16 6.07
C ILE A 73 -15.21 18.70 4.62
N LYS A 74 -16.06 17.72 4.32
CA LYS A 74 -16.24 17.22 2.95
C LYS A 74 -17.05 18.22 2.13
N SER A 75 -16.62 18.46 0.89
CA SER A 75 -17.35 19.34 -0.01
C SER A 75 -18.75 18.80 -0.37
N ALA A 76 -19.68 19.70 -0.72
CA ALA A 76 -21.00 19.33 -1.23
C ALA A 76 -20.92 18.35 -2.41
N GLN A 77 -19.95 18.55 -3.31
CA GLN A 77 -19.67 17.69 -4.46
C GLN A 77 -19.41 16.23 -4.06
N HIS A 78 -18.72 15.98 -2.94
CA HIS A 78 -18.49 14.62 -2.45
C HIS A 78 -19.81 13.91 -2.13
N PHE A 79 -20.77 14.59 -1.51
CA PHE A 79 -22.08 14.02 -1.20
C PHE A 79 -22.90 13.75 -2.46
N VAL A 80 -22.91 14.68 -3.42
CA VAL A 80 -23.59 14.51 -4.71
C VAL A 80 -23.04 13.30 -5.47
N LYS A 81 -21.70 13.16 -5.54
CA LYS A 81 -21.05 12.03 -6.21
C LYS A 81 -21.43 10.70 -5.54
N ARG A 82 -21.44 10.64 -4.21
CA ARG A 82 -21.84 9.43 -3.46
C ARG A 82 -23.31 9.08 -3.68
N ALA A 83 -24.21 10.07 -3.65
CA ALA A 83 -25.63 9.87 -3.91
C ALA A 83 -25.85 9.33 -5.32
N ARG A 84 -25.21 9.93 -6.34
CA ARG A 84 -25.28 9.46 -7.73
C ARG A 84 -24.79 8.01 -7.88
N LEU A 85 -23.64 7.69 -7.29
CA LEU A 85 -23.10 6.32 -7.31
C LEU A 85 -24.06 5.32 -6.66
N ARG A 86 -24.66 5.68 -5.51
CA ARG A 86 -25.66 4.84 -4.83
C ARG A 86 -26.89 4.61 -5.69
N SER A 87 -27.40 5.64 -6.34
CA SER A 87 -28.55 5.54 -7.25
C SER A 87 -28.26 4.61 -8.43
N VAL A 88 -27.05 4.69 -9.01
CA VAL A 88 -26.64 3.78 -10.10
C VAL A 88 -26.51 2.35 -9.60
N ASP A 89 -25.90 2.13 -8.43
CA ASP A 89 -25.75 0.78 -7.86
C ASP A 89 -27.12 0.16 -7.55
N ASN A 90 -28.09 0.92 -7.03
CA ASN A 90 -29.45 0.44 -6.82
C ASN A 90 -30.12 0.02 -8.14
N LYS A 91 -29.96 0.80 -9.22
CA LYS A 91 -30.48 0.43 -10.55
C LYS A 91 -29.85 -0.87 -11.07
N ARG A 92 -28.54 -1.07 -10.85
CA ARG A 92 -27.85 -2.32 -11.24
C ARG A 92 -28.43 -3.54 -10.53
N VAL A 93 -28.72 -3.42 -9.23
CA VAL A 93 -29.35 -4.51 -8.46
C VAL A 93 -30.72 -4.88 -9.05
N VAL A 94 -31.55 -3.89 -9.34
CA VAL A 94 -32.86 -4.11 -9.96
C VAL A 94 -32.72 -4.81 -11.32
N PHE A 95 -31.77 -4.36 -12.15
CA PHE A 95 -31.53 -4.96 -13.46
C PHE A 95 -31.01 -6.41 -13.36
N ALA A 96 -30.10 -6.67 -12.41
CA ALA A 96 -29.57 -7.99 -12.14
C ALA A 96 -30.66 -8.98 -11.68
N LYS A 97 -31.67 -8.50 -10.93
CA LYS A 97 -32.82 -9.33 -10.51
C LYS A 97 -33.79 -9.63 -11.65
N LYS A 98 -34.03 -8.66 -12.54
CA LYS A 98 -34.96 -8.82 -13.67
C LYS A 98 -34.44 -9.79 -14.73
N THR A 99 -33.12 -9.90 -14.86
CA THR A 99 -32.50 -10.75 -15.88
C THR A 99 -32.23 -12.13 -15.30
N PRO A 100 -32.88 -13.21 -15.78
CA PRO A 100 -32.60 -14.54 -15.28
C PRO A 100 -31.14 -14.92 -15.58
N ALA A 101 -30.48 -15.58 -14.62
CA ALA A 101 -29.14 -16.06 -14.87
C ALA A 101 -29.19 -17.19 -15.90
N ARG A 102 -28.36 -17.06 -16.93
CA ARG A 102 -28.09 -18.18 -17.84
C ARG A 102 -27.29 -19.23 -17.09
N LYS A 103 -27.62 -20.50 -17.32
CA LYS A 103 -26.83 -21.63 -16.86
C LYS A 103 -25.35 -21.43 -17.24
N PRO A 104 -24.39 -21.68 -16.35
CA PRO A 104 -22.98 -21.51 -16.68
C PRO A 104 -22.62 -22.48 -17.82
N ARG A 105 -22.00 -21.97 -18.89
CA ARG A 105 -21.73 -22.74 -20.11
C ARG A 105 -20.70 -23.86 -19.93
N GLU A 106 -19.83 -23.77 -18.91
CA GLU A 106 -18.64 -24.62 -18.77
C GLU A 106 -18.58 -25.38 -17.44
N GLN A 107 -19.72 -25.66 -16.80
CA GLN A 107 -19.73 -26.31 -15.47
C GLN A 107 -18.91 -27.62 -15.41
N ALA A 108 -19.06 -28.48 -16.43
CA ALA A 108 -18.36 -29.76 -16.50
C ALA A 108 -16.85 -29.63 -16.73
N ARG A 109 -16.43 -28.61 -17.49
CA ARG A 109 -15.00 -28.40 -17.82
C ARG A 109 -14.28 -27.62 -16.72
N ARG A 110 -14.98 -26.71 -16.05
CA ARG A 110 -14.42 -25.77 -15.07
C ARG A 110 -15.33 -25.69 -13.85
N PRO A 111 -15.16 -26.61 -12.87
CA PRO A 111 -16.06 -26.71 -11.73
C PRO A 111 -15.82 -25.65 -10.65
N LEU A 112 -14.72 -24.90 -10.72
CA LEU A 112 -14.32 -23.92 -9.70
C LEU A 112 -14.20 -22.52 -10.29
N ILE A 113 -14.57 -21.52 -9.49
CA ILE A 113 -14.41 -20.10 -9.78
C ILE A 113 -13.61 -19.49 -8.63
N LEU A 114 -12.53 -18.78 -8.95
CA LEU A 114 -11.81 -17.94 -8.01
C LEU A 114 -12.41 -16.55 -8.05
N VAL A 115 -12.77 -16.03 -6.88
CA VAL A 115 -13.48 -14.78 -6.70
C VAL A 115 -12.63 -13.87 -5.81
N VAL A 116 -12.32 -12.65 -6.27
CA VAL A 116 -11.46 -11.69 -5.56
C VAL A 116 -12.15 -10.35 -5.44
N ARG A 117 -12.12 -9.76 -4.24
CA ARG A 117 -12.76 -8.48 -3.93
C ARG A 117 -11.99 -7.30 -4.53
N ASN A 118 -12.69 -6.44 -5.27
CA ASN A 118 -12.15 -5.16 -5.73
C ASN A 118 -12.07 -4.12 -4.58
N GLY A 119 -11.15 -3.16 -4.69
CA GLY A 119 -10.99 -2.02 -3.78
C GLY A 119 -12.10 -0.97 -3.82
N ARG A 120 -13.15 -1.17 -4.63
CA ARG A 120 -14.29 -0.25 -4.71
C ARG A 120 -15.16 -0.34 -3.45
N GLU A 121 -15.27 0.77 -2.75
CA GLU A 121 -16.21 0.94 -1.63
C GLU A 121 -17.62 1.29 -2.14
N GLY A 122 -18.65 0.78 -1.47
CA GLY A 122 -20.05 1.08 -1.77
C GLY A 122 -20.92 -0.15 -2.02
N GLY A 123 -21.98 0.05 -2.80
CA GLY A 123 -23.02 -0.95 -3.09
C GLY A 123 -24.29 -0.78 -2.27
N SER A 124 -25.36 -1.36 -2.81
CA SER A 124 -26.66 -1.52 -2.13
C SER A 124 -26.50 -2.44 -0.90
N PRO A 125 -27.35 -2.33 0.14
CA PRO A 125 -27.33 -3.23 1.30
C PRO A 125 -27.33 -4.72 0.91
N GLU A 126 -28.04 -5.08 -0.16
CA GLU A 126 -28.09 -6.45 -0.68
C GLU A 126 -26.73 -6.94 -1.19
N VAL A 127 -26.00 -6.08 -1.89
CA VAL A 127 -24.64 -6.38 -2.36
C VAL A 127 -23.72 -6.58 -1.16
N GLN A 128 -23.83 -5.73 -0.14
CA GLN A 128 -23.02 -5.85 1.08
C GLN A 128 -23.30 -7.15 1.84
N ALA A 129 -24.57 -7.56 1.92
CA ALA A 129 -24.94 -8.85 2.49
C ALA A 129 -24.35 -10.02 1.68
N GLY A 130 -24.42 -9.93 0.34
CA GLY A 130 -23.82 -10.91 -0.57
C GLY A 130 -22.31 -11.08 -0.36
N LEU A 131 -21.56 -9.98 -0.25
CA LEU A 131 -20.12 -10.00 0.00
C LEU A 131 -19.77 -10.59 1.37
N LYS A 132 -20.54 -10.24 2.41
CA LYS A 132 -20.37 -10.79 3.75
C LYS A 132 -20.57 -12.30 3.77
N ARG A 133 -21.60 -12.80 3.07
CA ARG A 133 -21.88 -14.25 2.94
C ARG A 133 -20.72 -15.00 2.28
N LEU A 134 -20.06 -14.39 1.29
CA LEU A 134 -18.89 -14.97 0.62
C LEU A 134 -17.57 -14.79 1.40
N GLY A 135 -17.60 -14.12 2.55
CA GLY A 135 -16.40 -13.80 3.33
C GLY A 135 -15.56 -12.66 2.76
N LEU A 136 -16.00 -11.96 1.71
CA LEU A 136 -15.26 -10.91 1.00
C LEU A 136 -15.40 -9.54 1.69
N ARG A 137 -15.03 -9.45 2.97
CA ARG A 137 -15.19 -8.22 3.79
C ARG A 137 -14.13 -7.16 3.49
N LYS A 138 -12.86 -7.54 3.31
CA LYS A 138 -11.76 -6.61 3.03
C LYS A 138 -11.42 -6.61 1.53
N PRO A 139 -10.89 -5.49 0.99
CA PRO A 139 -10.40 -5.46 -0.38
C PRO A 139 -9.28 -6.49 -0.59
N PHE A 140 -9.20 -7.05 -1.79
CA PHE A 140 -8.22 -8.05 -2.20
C PHE A 140 -8.30 -9.40 -1.47
N TRP A 141 -9.31 -9.61 -0.63
CA TRP A 141 -9.63 -10.95 -0.16
C TRP A 141 -10.21 -11.79 -1.28
N GLY A 142 -9.98 -13.09 -1.22
CA GLY A 142 -10.45 -14.04 -2.23
C GLY A 142 -11.10 -15.27 -1.61
N THR A 143 -12.03 -15.86 -2.34
CA THR A 143 -12.67 -17.14 -2.01
C THR A 143 -12.80 -17.99 -3.26
N VAL A 144 -12.77 -19.31 -3.09
CA VAL A 144 -13.00 -20.27 -4.18
C VAL A 144 -14.42 -20.80 -4.05
N LEU A 145 -15.21 -20.66 -5.12
CA LEU A 145 -16.59 -21.12 -5.19
C LEU A 145 -16.73 -22.21 -6.25
N ARG A 146 -17.77 -23.04 -6.09
CA ARG A 146 -18.19 -23.97 -7.13
C ARG A 146 -18.93 -23.23 -8.24
N ASN A 147 -18.73 -23.68 -9.48
CA ASN A 147 -19.37 -23.14 -10.68
C ASN A 147 -20.82 -23.63 -10.80
N ASP A 148 -21.67 -23.13 -9.91
CA ASP A 148 -23.09 -23.44 -9.86
C ASP A 148 -23.93 -22.30 -10.43
N GLU A 149 -25.19 -22.59 -10.76
CA GLU A 149 -26.14 -21.58 -11.23
C GLU A 149 -26.39 -20.51 -10.16
N ALA A 150 -26.49 -20.93 -8.89
CA ALA A 150 -26.62 -20.01 -7.75
C ALA A 150 -25.41 -19.08 -7.62
N THR A 151 -24.19 -19.60 -7.83
CA THR A 151 -22.97 -18.79 -7.84
C THR A 151 -23.01 -17.79 -9.00
N SER A 152 -23.43 -18.19 -10.20
CA SER A 152 -23.57 -17.29 -11.35
C SER A 152 -24.60 -16.18 -11.11
N GLN A 153 -25.74 -16.49 -10.49
CA GLN A 153 -26.74 -15.50 -10.06
C GLN A 153 -26.15 -14.49 -9.08
N GLN A 154 -25.41 -14.98 -8.07
CA GLN A 154 -24.74 -14.12 -7.10
C GLN A 154 -23.67 -13.24 -7.76
N MET A 155 -22.89 -13.78 -8.70
CA MET A 155 -21.86 -13.02 -9.40
C MET A 155 -22.45 -11.88 -10.22
N ARG A 156 -23.63 -12.02 -10.84
CA ARG A 156 -24.30 -10.91 -11.55
C ARG A 156 -24.62 -9.72 -10.65
N LEU A 157 -25.00 -9.99 -9.40
CA LEU A 157 -25.26 -8.94 -8.41
C LEU A 157 -23.96 -8.26 -7.96
N LEU A 158 -22.87 -9.03 -7.87
CA LEU A 158 -21.59 -8.61 -7.29
C LEU A 158 -20.56 -8.15 -8.33
N ASP A 159 -20.84 -8.34 -9.62
CA ASP A 159 -19.98 -8.10 -10.79
C ASP A 159 -19.18 -6.79 -10.72
N PRO A 160 -19.76 -5.61 -10.42
CA PRO A 160 -18.99 -4.36 -10.39
C PRO A 160 -18.03 -4.22 -9.21
N PHE A 161 -18.04 -5.16 -8.26
CA PHE A 161 -17.23 -5.10 -7.06
C PHE A 161 -16.28 -6.29 -6.87
N VAL A 162 -16.29 -7.23 -7.80
CA VAL A 162 -15.59 -8.50 -7.66
C VAL A 162 -15.00 -8.88 -9.01
N PHE A 163 -13.77 -9.34 -9.00
CA PHE A 163 -13.17 -10.01 -10.15
C PHE A 163 -13.35 -11.52 -9.95
N TYR A 164 -13.87 -12.21 -10.95
CA TYR A 164 -14.01 -13.66 -10.90
C TYR A 164 -13.57 -14.30 -12.21
N GLY A 165 -13.09 -15.53 -12.10
CA GLY A 165 -12.62 -16.29 -13.25
C GLY A 165 -12.29 -17.73 -12.86
N TYR A 166 -11.87 -18.50 -13.85
CA TYR A 166 -11.52 -19.91 -13.65
C TYR A 166 -10.03 -20.01 -13.26
N PRO A 167 -9.71 -20.56 -12.08
CA PRO A 167 -8.32 -20.71 -11.67
C PRO A 167 -7.66 -21.88 -12.41
N THR A 168 -6.32 -21.83 -12.49
CA THR A 168 -5.51 -22.99 -12.89
C THR A 168 -5.05 -23.77 -11.66
N ILE A 169 -4.65 -25.03 -11.85
CA ILE A 169 -4.09 -25.86 -10.77
C ILE A 169 -2.85 -25.18 -10.16
N GLN A 170 -2.01 -24.55 -10.98
CA GLN A 170 -0.84 -23.83 -10.50
C GLN A 170 -1.22 -22.64 -9.61
N THR A 171 -2.26 -21.89 -9.97
CA THR A 171 -2.78 -20.77 -9.16
C THR A 171 -3.27 -21.25 -7.80
N LEU A 172 -4.02 -22.36 -7.77
CA LEU A 172 -4.53 -22.92 -6.51
C LEU A 172 -3.42 -23.44 -5.61
N ARG A 173 -2.41 -24.15 -6.17
CA ARG A 173 -1.25 -24.62 -5.40
C ARG A 173 -0.49 -23.46 -4.75
N LYS A 174 -0.23 -22.39 -5.50
CA LYS A 174 0.44 -21.17 -4.99
C LYS A 174 -0.38 -20.39 -3.96
N LEU A 175 -1.68 -20.64 -3.83
CA LEU A 175 -2.53 -19.93 -2.87
C LEU A 175 -2.58 -20.61 -1.51
N PHE A 176 -2.56 -21.96 -1.49
CA PHE A 176 -2.79 -22.74 -0.27
C PHE A 176 -1.56 -23.49 0.25
N LEU A 177 -0.58 -23.81 -0.60
CA LEU A 177 0.51 -24.74 -0.29
C LEU A 177 1.90 -24.07 -0.27
N THR A 178 1.95 -22.74 -0.29
CA THR A 178 3.19 -21.97 -0.03
C THR A 178 3.44 -21.89 1.46
#